data_AF-A0A2A8B5W0-F1
#
_entry.id   AF-A0A2A8B5W0-F1
#
_cell.length_a   1.000
_cell.length_b   1.000
_cell.length_c   1.000
_cell.angle_alpha   90.00
_cell.angle_beta   90.00
_cell.angle_gamma   90.00
#
_symmetry.space_group_name_H-M   'P 1'
#
loop_
_entity.id
_entity.type
_entity.pdbx_description
1 polymer ?
#
loop_
_entity_poly.entity_id
_entity_poly.type
_entity_poly.pdbx_seq_one_letter_code
_entity_poly.pdbx_strand_id
1 'polypeptide(L)' 'MTFSQSLRKEVDSIWEASFHHPFVKKLGEGTLDLASFRYYVLQDSYYLSHFARVQTLGAAKA' A
#
# COMPACT_ATOMS: atom_id res chain seq x y z
N MET A 1 -5.53 7.32 -24.16
CA MET A 1 -5.41 6.94 -22.73
C MET A 1 -5.01 5.47 -22.69
N THR A 2 -3.90 5.12 -22.04
CA THR A 2 -3.46 3.72 -21.90
C THR A 2 -4.37 2.95 -20.95
N PHE A 3 -4.31 1.62 -20.98
CA PHE A 3 -5.05 0.79 -20.02
C PHE A 3 -4.68 1.11 -18.57
N SER A 4 -3.39 1.30 -18.27
CA SER A 4 -2.94 1.71 -16.92
C SER A 4 -3.52 3.06 -16.47
N GLN A 5 -3.68 4.01 -17.40
CA GLN A 5 -4.32 5.30 -17.12
C GLN A 5 -5.83 5.15 -16.83
N SER A 6 -6.53 4.20 -17.47
CA SER A 6 -7.95 3.94 -17.16
C SER A 6 -8.11 3.39 -15.74
N LEU A 7 -7.31 2.38 -15.38
CA LEU A 7 -7.33 1.80 -14.04
C LEU A 7 -7.02 2.85 -12.96
N ARG A 8 -5.98 3.67 -13.15
CA ARG A 8 -5.64 4.73 -12.20
C ARG A 8 -6.80 5.72 -12.03
N LYS A 9 -7.51 6.06 -13.11
CA LYS A 9 -8.67 6.95 -13.06
C LYS A 9 -9.85 6.31 -12.31
N GLU A 10 -10.09 5.01 -12.51
CA GLU A 10 -11.19 4.29 -11.85
C GLU A 10 -11.02 4.21 -10.34
N VAL A 11 -9.79 4.05 -9.84
CA VAL A 11 -9.49 3.95 -8.41
C VAL A 11 -9.07 5.28 -7.77
N ASP A 12 -9.25 6.40 -8.47
CA ASP A 12 -8.73 7.70 -8.04
C ASP A 12 -9.22 8.13 -6.66
N SER A 13 -10.51 7.93 -6.37
CA SER A 13 -11.09 8.25 -5.07
C SER A 13 -10.44 7.46 -3.92
N ILE A 14 -10.10 6.19 -4.13
CA ILE A 14 -9.48 5.31 -3.12
C ILE A 14 -8.01 5.71 -2.92
N TRP A 15 -7.32 6.00 -4.02
CA TRP A 15 -5.94 6.48 -3.98
C TRP A 15 -5.86 7.81 -3.21
N GLU A 16 -6.70 8.79 -3.54
CA GLU A 16 -6.75 10.08 -2.85
C GLU A 16 -7.15 9.94 -1.38
N ALA A 17 -8.07 9.02 -1.05
CA ALA A 17 -8.42 8.73 0.33
C ALA A 17 -7.22 8.24 1.17
N SER A 18 -6.25 7.56 0.56
CA SER A 18 -5.05 7.07 1.26
C SER A 18 -4.19 8.22 1.81
N PHE A 19 -4.07 9.34 1.08
CA PHE A 19 -3.34 10.52 1.57
C PHE A 19 -4.05 11.26 2.71
N HIS A 20 -5.35 11.09 2.81
CA HIS A 20 -6.18 11.68 3.86
C HIS A 20 -6.37 10.75 5.05
N HIS A 21 -5.89 9.50 4.96
CA HIS A 21 -6.00 8.54 6.04
C HIS A 21 -5.18 9.01 7.27
N PRO A 22 -5.75 8.95 8.50
CA PRO A 22 -5.08 9.45 9.70
C PRO A 22 -3.70 8.84 9.94
N PHE A 23 -3.50 7.57 9.60
CA PHE A 23 -2.20 6.91 9.72
C PHE A 23 -1.13 7.60 8.86
N VAL A 24 -1.43 7.85 7.58
CA VAL A 24 -0.48 8.43 6.62
C VAL A 24 -0.18 9.89 6.96
N LYS A 25 -1.21 10.67 7.32
CA LYS A 25 -1.06 12.06 7.78
C LYS A 25 -0.16 12.15 9.01
N LYS A 26 -0.50 11.42 10.08
CA LYS A 26 0.28 11.44 11.34
C LYS A 26 1.70 10.94 11.16
N LEU A 27 1.92 9.97 10.25
CA LEU A 27 3.27 9.51 9.92
C LEU A 27 4.10 10.64 9.28
N GLY A 28 3.53 11.34 8.29
CA GLY A 28 4.19 12.47 7.64
C GLY A 28 4.43 13.67 8.57
N GLU A 29 3.54 13.88 9.54
CA GLU A 29 3.65 14.91 10.57
C GLU A 29 4.57 14.53 11.73
N GLY A 30 5.01 13.27 11.81
CA GLY A 30 5.83 12.76 12.93
C GLY A 30 5.05 12.60 14.25
N THR A 31 3.72 12.57 14.20
CA THR A 31 2.82 12.49 15.36
C THR A 31 2.16 11.12 15.51
N LEU A 32 2.51 10.15 14.65
CA LEU A 32 1.98 8.79 14.72
C LEU A 32 2.47 8.10 16.00
N ASP A 33 1.54 7.47 16.71
CA ASP A 33 1.86 6.65 17.87
C ASP A 33 2.82 5.49 17.49
N LEU A 34 3.83 5.28 18.33
CA LEU A 34 4.87 4.29 18.07
C LEU A 34 4.33 2.86 18.06
N ALA A 35 3.32 2.53 18.88
CA ALA A 35 2.73 1.20 18.87
C ALA A 35 1.97 0.93 17.57
N SER A 36 1.27 1.94 17.04
CA SER A 36 0.61 1.89 15.73
C SER A 36 1.62 1.68 14.59
N PHE A 37 2.74 2.40 14.62
CA PHE A 37 3.82 2.23 13.64
C PHE A 37 4.45 0.83 13.73
N ARG A 38 4.77 0.37 14.94
CA ARG A 38 5.30 -0.98 15.16
C ARG A 38 4.35 -2.05 14.64
N TYR A 39 3.05 -1.92 14.91
CA TYR A 39 2.04 -2.86 14.41
C TYR A 39 2.03 -2.89 12.88
N TYR A 40 2.03 -1.72 12.24
CA TYR A 40 2.10 -1.62 10.78
C TYR A 40 3.32 -2.35 10.21
N VAL A 41 4.53 -2.12 10.74
CA VAL A 41 5.76 -2.75 10.24
C VAL A 41 5.72 -4.28 10.41
N LEU A 42 5.17 -4.78 11.52
CA LEU A 42 4.99 -6.22 11.72
C LEU A 42 4.03 -6.83 10.68
N GLN A 43 2.92 -6.14 10.38
CA GLN A 43 1.99 -6.58 9.36
C GLN A 43 2.57 -6.47 7.95
N ASP A 44 3.33 -5.43 7.66
CA ASP A 44 4.00 -5.23 6.37
C ASP A 44 5.02 -6.34 6.08
N SER A 45 5.79 -6.75 7.10
CA SER A 45 6.69 -7.91 7.00
C SER A 45 5.95 -9.20 6.63
N TYR A 46 4.79 -9.44 7.25
CA TYR A 46 3.94 -10.59 6.90
C TYR A 46 3.37 -10.46 5.48
N TYR A 47 2.86 -9.28 5.11
CA TYR A 47 2.33 -8.98 3.78
C TYR A 47 3.37 -9.25 2.68
N LEU A 48 4.62 -8.82 2.87
CA LEU A 48 5.70 -9.00 1.89
C LEU A 48 5.98 -10.47 1.58
N SER A 49 5.79 -11.38 2.54
CA SER A 49 5.93 -12.82 2.31
C SER A 49 4.93 -13.34 1.28
N HIS A 50 3.70 -12.81 1.27
CA HIS A 50 2.68 -13.16 0.29
C HIS A 50 2.85 -12.40 -1.02
N PHE A 51 3.25 -11.13 -0.94
CA PHE A 51 3.57 -10.33 -2.12
C PHE A 51 4.66 -11.00 -2.97
N ALA A 52 5.71 -11.52 -2.33
CA ALA A 52 6.76 -12.29 -3.01
C ALA A 52 6.22 -13.52 -3.76
N ARG A 53 5.25 -14.24 -3.19
CA ARG A 53 4.62 -15.40 -3.85
C ARG A 53 3.88 -15.00 -5.11
N VAL A 54 3.16 -13.88 -5.10
CA VAL A 54 2.47 -13.35 -6.29
C VAL A 54 3.49 -13.00 -7.38
N GLN A 55 4.60 -12.39 -7.02
CA GLN A 55 5.69 -12.08 -7.96
C GLN A 55 6.30 -13.35 -8.57
N THR A 56 6.53 -14.39 -7.76
CA THR A 56 7.00 -15.71 -8.27
C THR A 56 6.01 -16.34 -9.23
N LEU A 57 4.69 -16.25 -8.95
CA LEU A 57 3.66 -16.73 -9.87
C LEU A 57 3.62 -15.95 -11.17
N GLY A 58 3.86 -14.63 -11.13
CA GLY A 58 4.01 -13.81 -12.32
C GLY A 58 5.21 -14.24 -13.17
N ALA A 59 6.37 -14.45 -12.53
CA ALA A 59 7.59 -14.90 -13.21
C ALA A 59 7.43 -16.29 -13.86
N ALA A 60 6.71 -17.21 -13.21
CA ALA A 60 6.43 -18.53 -13.78
C ALA A 60 5.49 -18.51 -15.00
N LYS A 61 4.78 -17.40 -15.24
CA LYS A 61 3.85 -17.22 -16.36
C LYS A 61 4.40 -16.31 -17.47
N ALA A 62 5.63 -15.81 -17.31
CA ALA A 62 6.29 -14.90 -18.25
C ALA A 62 6.93 -15.66 -19.42
#